data_AF-A0A8H7IFD5-F1
#
_entry.id   AF-A0A8H7IFD5-F1
#
_cell.length_a   1.000
_cell.length_b   1.000
_cell.length_c   1.000
_cell.angle_alpha   90.00
_cell.angle_beta   90.00
_cell.angle_gamma   90.00
#
_symmetry.space_group_name_H-M   'P 1'
#
loop_
_entity.id
_entity.type
_entity.pdbx_description
1 polymer ?
#
loop_
_entity_poly.entity_id
_entity_poly.type
_entity_poly.pdbx_seq_one_letter_code
_entity_poly.pdbx_strand_id
1 'polypeptide(L)'
;MLRLSRFVRAGRTPALSTSHIVRRSVHDASRLPSLLSTTSPDFVEKAEAMDALVSKYEELVGAAREGGGAKAQERMRSKGKKTPRERIALLLDPHSPFLELSSLAAYDLYDNSVPGAGIITGIGRINGRECVIVCNDATVKGGSYFPMTVKKHLRAQEIAMQNGLPCVYLGRHMWTGHVVLKLSSLQSNLGGGVAPSSKRLS
;
A
#
# COMPACT_ATOMS: atom_id res chain seq x y z
N MET A 1 -52.85 77.23 43.04
CA MET A 1 -51.71 77.47 42.11
C MET A 1 -50.42 77.30 42.91
N LEU A 2 -49.78 76.13 42.83
CA LEU A 2 -48.43 75.92 43.34
C LEU A 2 -47.63 75.12 42.29
N ARG A 3 -46.53 75.72 41.86
CA ARG A 3 -45.57 75.22 40.86
C ARG A 3 -44.53 74.41 41.63
N LEU A 4 -44.35 73.12 41.34
CA LEU A 4 -43.18 72.36 41.77
C LEU A 4 -42.30 72.04 40.56
N SER A 5 -41.10 72.61 40.59
CA SER A 5 -40.02 72.42 39.64
C SER A 5 -39.07 71.30 40.08
N ARG A 6 -38.75 70.43 39.11
CA ARG A 6 -37.46 69.72 38.89
C ARG A 6 -36.77 69.05 40.08
N PHE A 7 -36.65 67.73 40.02
CA PHE A 7 -35.38 67.04 40.32
C PHE A 7 -35.32 65.68 39.62
N VAL A 8 -34.67 65.61 38.46
CA VAL A 8 -34.20 64.33 37.89
C VAL A 8 -32.73 64.53 37.53
N ARG A 9 -31.87 63.88 38.31
CA ARG A 9 -30.42 63.81 38.12
C ARG A 9 -30.13 63.06 36.82
N ALA A 10 -29.31 63.65 35.95
CA ALA A 10 -28.70 62.96 34.83
C ALA A 10 -27.71 61.90 35.35
N GLY A 11 -28.11 60.63 35.34
CA GLY A 11 -27.20 59.51 35.52
C GLY A 11 -26.36 59.35 34.26
N ARG A 12 -25.04 59.52 34.36
CA ARG A 12 -24.09 59.10 33.31
C ARG A 12 -24.20 57.59 33.15
N THR A 13 -24.66 57.15 31.99
CA THR A 13 -24.51 55.75 31.55
C THR A 13 -23.01 55.45 31.40
N PRO A 14 -22.47 54.39 32.03
CA PRO A 14 -21.11 53.98 31.75
C PRO A 14 -21.04 53.47 30.31
N ALA A 15 -20.10 53.98 29.52
CA ALA A 15 -19.82 53.47 28.19
C ALA A 15 -19.39 52.00 28.32
N LEU A 16 -20.11 51.12 27.63
CA LEU A 16 -19.72 49.71 27.49
C LEU A 16 -18.33 49.67 26.87
N SER A 17 -17.35 49.21 27.66
CA SER A 17 -16.01 48.90 27.18
C SER A 17 -16.13 47.91 26.03
N THR A 18 -15.66 48.32 24.86
CA THR A 18 -15.58 47.48 23.66
C THR A 18 -14.57 46.38 23.96
N SER A 19 -15.04 45.31 24.59
CA SER A 19 -14.31 44.06 24.69
C SER A 19 -13.84 43.71 23.28
N HIS A 20 -12.52 43.55 23.14
CA HIS A 20 -11.88 43.14 21.91
C HIS A 20 -12.61 41.92 21.35
N ILE A 21 -13.45 42.15 20.33
CA ILE A 21 -13.95 41.09 19.48
C ILE A 21 -12.71 40.60 18.76
N VAL A 22 -12.08 39.56 19.32
CA VAL A 22 -11.08 38.76 18.61
C VAL A 22 -11.83 38.21 17.41
N ARG A 23 -11.67 38.88 16.26
CA ARG A 23 -12.12 38.36 14.98
C ARG A 23 -11.44 37.00 14.84
N ARG A 24 -12.17 35.91 15.12
CA ARG A 24 -11.75 34.58 14.68
C ARG A 24 -11.50 34.74 13.20
N SER A 25 -10.24 34.66 12.77
CA SER A 25 -9.93 34.58 11.36
C SER A 25 -10.70 33.37 10.87
N VAL A 26 -11.78 33.60 10.13
CA VAL A 26 -12.49 32.52 9.47
C VAL A 26 -11.47 32.01 8.48
N HIS A 27 -10.80 30.91 8.84
CA HIS A 27 -10.05 30.14 7.85
C HIS A 27 -11.03 29.90 6.70
N ASP A 28 -10.56 30.06 5.46
CA ASP A 28 -11.34 29.69 4.28
C ASP A 28 -12.00 28.32 4.54
N ALA A 29 -13.31 28.19 4.31
CA ALA A 29 -14.09 27.03 4.74
C ALA A 29 -13.60 25.70 4.11
N SER A 30 -12.76 25.81 3.07
CA SER A 30 -12.06 24.70 2.40
C SER A 30 -10.79 24.23 3.11
N ARG A 31 -10.25 24.99 4.07
CA ARG A 31 -9.00 24.70 4.78
C ARG A 31 -9.28 24.13 6.15
N LEU A 32 -8.82 22.90 6.39
CA LEU A 32 -8.78 22.30 7.71
C LEU A 32 -7.55 22.84 8.48
N PRO A 33 -7.71 23.69 9.50
CA PRO A 33 -6.58 24.12 10.30
C PRO A 33 -6.06 22.93 11.13
N SER A 34 -4.75 22.71 11.11
CA SER A 34 -4.14 21.78 12.06
C SER A 34 -4.23 22.40 13.46
N LEU A 35 -4.86 21.66 14.38
CA LEU A 35 -4.92 22.02 15.80
C LEU A 35 -3.78 21.36 16.61
N LEU A 36 -2.90 20.60 15.94
CA LEU A 36 -1.80 19.90 16.57
C LEU A 36 -0.58 20.81 16.66
N SER A 37 0.07 20.80 17.83
CA SER A 37 1.38 21.41 18.03
C SER A 37 2.45 20.32 18.01
N THR A 38 3.36 20.41 17.04
CA THR A 38 4.45 19.43 16.85
C THR A 38 5.51 19.45 17.95
N THR A 39 5.50 20.47 18.80
CA THR A 39 6.42 20.61 19.94
C THR A 39 5.75 20.26 21.26
N SER A 40 4.46 19.88 21.25
CA SER A 40 3.78 19.49 22.48
C SER A 40 4.31 18.13 22.98
N PRO A 41 4.42 17.91 24.30
CA PRO A 41 4.91 16.64 24.84
C PRO A 41 4.09 15.43 24.36
N ASP A 42 2.76 15.56 24.29
CA ASP A 42 1.85 14.50 23.79
C ASP A 42 2.11 14.16 22.31
N PHE A 43 2.41 15.16 21.47
CA PHE A 43 2.77 14.90 20.08
C PHE A 43 4.10 14.15 19.98
N VAL A 44 5.11 14.56 20.75
CA VAL A 44 6.44 13.93 20.74
C VAL A 44 6.34 12.48 21.19
N GLU A 45 5.65 12.20 22.30
CA GLU A 45 5.47 10.83 22.80
C GLU A 45 4.78 9.92 21.76
N LYS A 46 3.72 10.42 21.11
CA LYS A 46 3.00 9.66 20.07
C LYS A 46 3.84 9.47 18.80
N ALA A 47 4.64 10.48 18.43
CA ALA A 47 5.56 10.38 17.31
C ALA A 47 6.62 9.31 17.58
N GLU A 48 7.27 9.34 18.74
CA GLU A 48 8.26 8.33 19.16
C GLU A 48 7.67 6.91 19.18
N ALA A 49 6.45 6.75 19.69
CA ALA A 49 5.76 5.46 19.69
C ALA A 49 5.45 4.96 18.26
N MET A 50 5.04 5.86 17.35
CA MET A 50 4.82 5.51 15.95
C MET A 50 6.13 5.15 15.25
N ASP A 51 7.19 5.91 15.48
CA ASP A 51 8.52 5.68 14.90
C ASP A 51 9.07 4.30 15.30
N ALA A 52 8.84 3.87 16.54
CA ALA A 52 9.19 2.53 17.00
C ALA A 52 8.41 1.42 16.24
N LEU A 53 7.12 1.62 15.97
CA LEU A 53 6.31 0.67 15.19
C LEU A 53 6.74 0.63 13.72
N VAL A 54 7.02 1.78 13.12
CA VAL A 54 7.51 1.88 11.74
C VAL A 54 8.87 1.18 11.61
N SER A 55 9.80 1.44 12.54
CA SER A 55 11.12 0.81 12.55
C SER A 55 11.00 -0.72 12.61
N LYS A 56 10.16 -1.24 13.51
CA LYS A 56 9.88 -2.68 13.59
C LYS A 56 9.27 -3.23 12.30
N TYR A 57 8.34 -2.51 11.67
CA TYR A 57 7.76 -2.91 10.40
C TYR A 57 8.83 -2.97 9.29
N GLU A 58 9.70 -1.97 9.20
CA GLU A 58 10.78 -1.91 8.22
C GLU A 58 11.80 -3.05 8.40
N GLU A 59 12.15 -3.39 9.63
CA GLU A 59 12.99 -4.54 9.96
C GLU A 59 12.37 -5.85 9.45
N LEU A 60 11.09 -6.09 9.77
CA LEU A 60 10.38 -7.29 9.35
C LEU A 60 10.26 -7.38 7.82
N VAL A 61 9.97 -6.27 7.16
CA VAL A 61 9.92 -6.20 5.69
C VAL A 61 11.30 -6.40 5.09
N GLY A 62 12.34 -5.83 5.70
CA GLY A 62 13.74 -6.03 5.32
C GLY A 62 14.13 -7.50 5.35
N ALA A 63 13.84 -8.20 6.46
CA ALA A 63 14.08 -9.63 6.60
C ALA A 63 13.28 -10.44 5.56
N ALA A 64 12.00 -10.13 5.34
CA ALA A 64 11.19 -10.80 4.33
C ALA A 64 11.70 -10.58 2.89
N ARG A 65 12.33 -9.42 2.61
CA ARG A 65 12.91 -9.09 1.30
C ARG A 65 14.12 -9.95 0.95
N GLU A 66 14.80 -10.53 1.94
CA GLU A 66 15.91 -11.46 1.71
C GLU A 66 15.44 -12.80 1.09
N GLY A 67 14.15 -13.12 1.19
CA GLY A 67 13.59 -14.36 0.65
C GLY A 67 14.20 -15.57 1.34
N GLY A 68 14.77 -16.51 0.57
CA GLY A 68 15.49 -17.67 1.09
C GLY A 68 16.86 -17.37 1.71
N GLY A 69 17.20 -16.09 1.91
CA GLY A 69 18.47 -15.63 2.46
C GLY A 69 19.60 -15.51 1.43
N ALA A 70 20.68 -14.83 1.83
CA ALA A 70 21.81 -14.50 0.97
C ALA A 70 22.43 -15.72 0.25
N LYS A 71 22.58 -16.85 0.96
CA LYS A 71 23.13 -18.09 0.36
C LYS A 71 22.27 -18.63 -0.78
N ALA A 72 20.94 -18.57 -0.65
CA ALA A 72 20.03 -19.06 -1.67
C ALA A 72 20.01 -18.13 -2.90
N GLN A 73 20.09 -16.81 -2.68
CA GLN A 73 20.24 -15.83 -3.75
C GLN A 73 21.56 -16.01 -4.50
N GLU A 74 22.68 -16.20 -3.78
CA GLU A 74 23.99 -16.39 -4.40
C GLU A 74 24.03 -17.68 -5.24
N ARG A 75 23.49 -18.79 -4.70
CA ARG A 75 23.34 -20.03 -5.46
C ARG A 75 22.46 -19.87 -6.71
N MET A 76 21.53 -18.93 -6.72
CA MET A 76 20.72 -18.61 -7.90
C MET A 76 21.55 -17.83 -8.92
N ARG A 77 22.29 -16.80 -8.47
CA ARG A 77 23.17 -15.98 -9.31
C ARG A 77 24.31 -16.77 -9.93
N SER A 78 24.92 -17.69 -9.18
CA SER A 78 26.00 -18.57 -9.69
C SER A 78 25.55 -19.49 -10.83
N LYS A 79 24.24 -19.71 -10.97
CA LYS A 79 23.63 -20.44 -12.11
C LYS A 79 23.23 -19.52 -13.27
N GLY A 80 23.68 -18.26 -13.26
CA GLY A 80 23.32 -17.24 -14.25
C GLY A 80 21.87 -16.75 -14.15
N LYS A 81 21.15 -17.05 -13.05
CA LYS A 81 19.75 -16.66 -12.87
C LYS A 81 19.63 -15.41 -12.02
N LYS A 82 18.75 -14.50 -12.43
CA LYS A 82 18.42 -13.30 -11.65
C LYS A 82 17.52 -13.64 -10.48
N THR A 83 17.68 -12.94 -9.37
CA THR A 83 16.75 -13.04 -8.24
C THR A 83 15.36 -12.54 -8.62
N PRO A 84 14.29 -12.94 -7.92
CA PRO A 84 12.94 -12.47 -8.21
C PRO A 84 12.81 -10.94 -8.23
N ARG A 85 13.44 -10.24 -7.28
CA ARG A 85 13.42 -8.77 -7.21
C ARG A 85 14.22 -8.13 -8.35
N GLU A 86 15.36 -8.71 -8.73
CA GLU A 86 16.09 -8.26 -9.93
C GLU A 86 15.25 -8.42 -11.21
N ARG A 87 14.46 -9.50 -11.33
CA ARG A 87 13.56 -9.69 -12.47
C ARG A 87 12.45 -8.64 -12.51
N ILE A 88 11.84 -8.33 -11.36
CA ILE A 88 10.84 -7.26 -11.26
C ILE A 88 11.47 -5.92 -11.64
N ALA A 89 12.65 -5.60 -11.10
CA ALA A 89 13.34 -4.34 -11.39
C ALA A 89 13.66 -4.15 -12.88
N LEU A 90 14.01 -5.23 -13.59
CA LEU A 90 14.25 -5.19 -15.04
C LEU A 90 12.97 -5.11 -15.88
N LEU A 91 11.84 -5.57 -15.33
CA LEU A 91 10.54 -5.53 -16.00
C LEU A 91 9.90 -4.14 -15.93
N LEU A 92 10.13 -3.44 -14.82
CA LEU A 92 9.54 -2.13 -14.56
C LEU A 92 10.17 -1.04 -15.42
N ASP A 93 9.38 -0.03 -15.75
CA ASP A 93 9.88 1.18 -16.39
C ASP A 93 10.92 1.86 -15.47
N PRO A 94 12.01 2.43 -16.02
CA PRO A 94 12.97 3.20 -15.24
C PRO A 94 12.30 4.29 -14.40
N HIS A 95 12.69 4.38 -13.13
CA HIS A 95 12.14 5.35 -12.16
C HIS A 95 10.63 5.24 -11.89
N SER A 96 9.97 4.16 -12.32
CA SER A 96 8.58 3.93 -11.96
C SER A 96 8.45 3.38 -10.54
N PRO A 97 7.40 3.77 -9.80
CA PRO A 97 7.14 3.22 -8.48
C PRO A 97 6.71 1.76 -8.59
N PHE A 98 6.99 0.99 -7.54
CA PHE A 98 6.48 -0.36 -7.35
C PHE A 98 5.80 -0.47 -5.99
N LEU A 99 4.48 -0.68 -6.01
CA LEU A 99 3.69 -0.90 -4.81
C LEU A 99 3.64 -2.40 -4.51
N GLU A 100 4.49 -2.86 -3.60
CA GLU A 100 4.50 -4.26 -3.16
C GLU A 100 3.27 -4.58 -2.29
N LEU A 101 2.61 -5.69 -2.58
CA LEU A 101 1.41 -6.15 -1.90
C LEU A 101 1.75 -7.29 -0.92
N SER A 102 1.29 -7.15 0.33
CA SER A 102 1.37 -8.18 1.37
C SER A 102 2.79 -8.74 1.56
N SER A 103 3.78 -7.86 1.74
CA SER A 103 5.20 -8.20 1.94
C SER A 103 5.42 -9.14 3.14
N LEU A 104 4.64 -8.97 4.21
CA LEU A 104 4.68 -9.79 5.43
C LEU A 104 3.73 -11.01 5.38
N ALA A 105 3.26 -11.43 4.22
CA ALA A 105 2.44 -12.64 4.13
C ALA A 105 3.20 -13.87 4.66
N ALA A 106 2.50 -14.71 5.43
CA ALA A 106 3.06 -15.84 6.15
C ALA A 106 4.09 -15.50 7.25
N TYR A 107 4.16 -14.24 7.68
CA TYR A 107 4.85 -13.87 8.92
C TYR A 107 4.21 -14.57 10.12
N ASP A 108 5.05 -15.08 11.01
CA ASP A 108 4.70 -15.88 12.19
C ASP A 108 3.94 -17.18 11.89
N LEU A 109 4.05 -17.67 10.64
CA LEU A 109 3.53 -18.96 10.19
C LEU A 109 4.67 -19.83 9.68
N TYR A 110 4.52 -21.16 9.79
CA TYR A 110 5.48 -22.14 9.24
C TYR A 110 6.93 -21.89 9.72
N ASP A 111 7.08 -21.55 11.01
CA ASP A 111 8.37 -21.22 11.64
C ASP A 111 9.14 -20.12 10.91
N ASN A 112 8.43 -19.15 10.32
CA ASN A 112 8.98 -18.06 9.50
C ASN A 112 9.83 -18.52 8.30
N SER A 113 9.67 -19.78 7.89
CA SER A 113 10.50 -20.38 6.84
C SER A 113 10.03 -20.06 5.41
N VAL A 114 8.95 -19.29 5.27
CA VAL A 114 8.32 -18.92 3.99
C VAL A 114 8.05 -17.41 3.92
N PRO A 115 9.08 -16.56 3.94
CA PRO A 115 8.91 -15.11 3.93
C PRO A 115 8.12 -14.64 2.70
N GLY A 116 7.23 -13.67 2.91
CA GLY A 116 6.35 -13.14 1.87
C GLY A 116 5.44 -14.19 1.21
N ALA A 117 5.23 -15.33 1.86
CA ALA A 117 4.58 -16.51 1.31
C ALA A 117 5.22 -17.06 0.01
N GLY A 118 6.53 -16.85 -0.19
CA GLY A 118 7.29 -17.39 -1.33
C GLY A 118 6.92 -16.78 -2.68
N ILE A 119 6.21 -15.65 -2.68
CA ILE A 119 5.79 -14.94 -3.89
C ILE A 119 5.82 -13.44 -3.66
N ILE A 120 6.32 -12.70 -4.63
CA ILE A 120 6.34 -11.24 -4.63
C ILE A 120 5.22 -10.77 -5.55
N THR A 121 4.28 -10.02 -5.01
CA THR A 121 3.16 -9.45 -5.75
C THR A 121 3.19 -7.94 -5.63
N GLY A 122 2.84 -7.22 -6.67
CA GLY A 122 2.79 -5.76 -6.60
C GLY A 122 2.22 -5.11 -7.85
N ILE A 123 2.02 -3.80 -7.78
CA ILE A 123 1.60 -2.98 -8.91
C ILE A 123 2.79 -2.14 -9.35
N GLY A 124 3.08 -2.13 -10.63
CA GLY A 124 4.12 -1.28 -11.19
C GLY A 124 3.88 -1.00 -12.67
N ARG A 125 4.68 -0.09 -13.23
CA ARG A 125 4.50 0.36 -14.61
C ARG A 125 5.40 -0.43 -15.56
N ILE A 126 4.81 -0.92 -16.66
CA ILE A 126 5.50 -1.66 -17.73
C ILE A 126 5.05 -1.02 -19.05
N ASN A 127 6.00 -0.44 -19.79
CA ASN A 127 5.76 0.30 -21.02
C ASN A 127 4.64 1.33 -20.87
N GLY A 128 4.66 2.12 -19.79
CA GLY A 128 3.66 3.15 -19.52
C GLY A 128 2.31 2.65 -18.99
N ARG A 129 2.10 1.33 -18.83
CA ARG A 129 0.85 0.74 -18.33
C ARG A 129 1.03 0.17 -16.93
N GLU A 130 0.09 0.45 -16.04
CA GLU A 130 0.06 -0.15 -14.70
C GLU A 130 -0.36 -1.61 -14.79
N CYS A 131 0.44 -2.50 -14.22
CA CYS A 131 0.25 -3.95 -14.27
C CYS A 131 0.38 -4.53 -12.86
N VAL A 132 -0.43 -5.54 -12.57
CA VAL A 132 -0.19 -6.42 -11.42
C VAL A 132 0.87 -7.44 -11.80
N ILE A 133 1.96 -7.47 -11.05
CA ILE A 133 3.08 -8.39 -11.23
C ILE A 133 3.01 -9.44 -10.14
N VAL A 134 3.16 -10.71 -10.53
CA VAL A 134 3.18 -11.87 -9.64
C VAL A 134 4.43 -12.69 -9.94
N CYS A 135 5.41 -12.66 -9.05
CA CYS A 135 6.72 -13.27 -9.24
C CYS A 135 7.02 -14.31 -8.17
N ASN A 136 7.24 -15.56 -8.58
CA ASN A 136 7.53 -16.63 -7.64
C ASN A 136 8.97 -16.55 -7.14
N ASP A 137 9.16 -16.64 -5.82
CA ASP A 137 10.47 -16.65 -5.22
C ASP A 137 11.03 -18.07 -5.11
N ALA A 138 11.87 -18.44 -6.08
CA ALA A 138 12.50 -19.76 -6.10
C ALA A 138 13.60 -19.95 -5.04
N THR A 139 13.98 -18.90 -4.29
CA THR A 139 14.89 -19.02 -3.15
C THR A 139 14.18 -19.57 -1.91
N VAL A 140 12.88 -19.32 -1.77
CA VAL A 140 12.06 -19.73 -0.61
C VAL A 140 11.47 -21.12 -0.84
N LYS A 141 11.98 -22.14 -0.13
CA LYS A 141 11.52 -23.55 -0.27
C LYS A 141 11.45 -24.01 -1.73
N GLY A 142 12.36 -23.50 -2.57
CA GLY A 142 12.39 -23.74 -4.01
C GLY A 142 11.33 -23.00 -4.82
N GLY A 143 10.40 -22.27 -4.24
CA GLY A 143 9.24 -21.65 -4.91
C GLY A 143 8.00 -22.54 -4.89
N SER A 144 7.88 -23.40 -3.89
CA SER A 144 6.70 -24.23 -3.65
C SER A 144 5.53 -23.39 -3.16
N TYR A 145 4.30 -23.76 -3.52
CA TYR A 145 3.09 -23.06 -3.08
C TYR A 145 2.63 -23.58 -1.72
N PHE A 146 2.57 -22.67 -0.75
CA PHE A 146 1.94 -22.90 0.54
C PHE A 146 0.50 -22.37 0.50
N PRO A 147 -0.37 -22.75 1.47
CA PRO A 147 -1.74 -22.22 1.54
C PRO A 147 -1.80 -20.68 1.50
N MET A 148 -0.84 -20.02 2.17
CA MET A 148 -0.72 -18.56 2.13
C MET A 148 -0.26 -18.01 0.79
N THR A 149 0.54 -18.77 0.02
CA THR A 149 0.94 -18.41 -1.34
C THR A 149 -0.28 -18.33 -2.25
N VAL A 150 -1.18 -19.32 -2.15
CA VAL A 150 -2.42 -19.35 -2.94
C VAL A 150 -3.31 -18.17 -2.60
N LYS A 151 -3.54 -17.91 -1.31
CA LYS A 151 -4.33 -16.75 -0.86
C LYS A 151 -3.75 -15.43 -1.36
N LYS A 152 -2.43 -15.24 -1.24
CA LYS A 152 -1.73 -14.03 -1.72
C LYS A 152 -1.85 -13.86 -3.23
N HIS A 153 -1.70 -14.95 -3.99
CA HIS A 153 -1.82 -14.93 -5.45
C HIS A 153 -3.24 -14.57 -5.89
N LEU A 154 -4.27 -15.21 -5.31
CA LEU A 154 -5.67 -14.91 -5.61
C LEU A 154 -6.03 -13.47 -5.24
N ARG A 155 -5.51 -12.97 -4.13
CA ARG A 155 -5.72 -11.56 -3.74
C ARG A 155 -5.13 -10.58 -4.76
N ALA A 156 -3.95 -10.88 -5.32
CA ALA A 156 -3.37 -10.06 -6.37
C ALA A 156 -4.22 -10.09 -7.66
N GLN A 157 -4.76 -11.25 -8.03
CA GLN A 157 -5.70 -11.37 -9.16
C GLN A 157 -6.99 -10.59 -8.94
N GLU A 158 -7.53 -10.64 -7.72
CA GLU A 158 -8.74 -9.90 -7.36
C GLU A 158 -8.51 -8.39 -7.50
N ILE A 159 -7.37 -7.88 -7.01
CA ILE A 159 -6.96 -6.48 -7.18
C ILE A 159 -6.86 -6.13 -8.66
N ALA A 160 -6.23 -6.99 -9.47
CA ALA A 160 -6.11 -6.77 -10.91
C ALA A 160 -7.50 -6.66 -11.58
N MET A 161 -8.40 -7.58 -11.26
CA MET A 161 -9.75 -7.63 -11.81
C MET A 161 -10.59 -6.41 -11.41
N GLN A 162 -10.55 -6.01 -10.15
CA GLN A 162 -11.29 -4.86 -9.63
C GLN A 162 -10.84 -3.52 -10.25
N ASN A 163 -9.56 -3.42 -10.63
CA ASN A 163 -8.98 -2.20 -11.16
C ASN A 163 -8.73 -2.24 -12.68
N GLY A 164 -9.11 -3.32 -13.37
CA GLY A 164 -8.87 -3.48 -14.81
C GLY A 164 -7.38 -3.53 -15.20
N LEU A 165 -6.52 -3.98 -14.30
CA LEU A 165 -5.06 -4.01 -14.51
C LEU A 165 -4.64 -5.32 -15.19
N PRO A 166 -3.76 -5.28 -16.22
CA PRO A 166 -3.15 -6.48 -16.77
C PRO A 166 -2.31 -7.23 -15.74
N CYS A 167 -2.36 -8.56 -15.78
CA CYS A 167 -1.53 -9.44 -14.93
C CYS A 167 -0.29 -9.93 -15.67
N VAL A 168 0.87 -9.84 -15.02
CA VAL A 168 2.14 -10.37 -15.50
C VAL A 168 2.69 -11.39 -14.50
N TYR A 169 2.86 -12.63 -14.96
CA TYR A 169 3.36 -13.74 -14.15
C TYR A 169 4.82 -14.05 -14.47
N LEU A 170 5.68 -13.98 -13.46
CA LEU A 170 7.11 -14.31 -13.56
C LEU A 170 7.38 -15.65 -12.88
N GLY A 171 7.56 -16.69 -13.71
CA GLY A 171 7.83 -18.06 -13.25
C GLY A 171 9.31 -18.32 -12.91
N ARG A 172 9.59 -19.53 -12.39
CA ARG A 172 10.96 -19.98 -12.03
C ARG A 172 11.89 -20.15 -13.25
N HIS A 173 11.35 -20.56 -14.39
CA HIS A 173 12.12 -20.95 -15.58
C HIS A 173 12.23 -19.87 -16.66
N MET A 174 11.65 -18.69 -16.45
CA MET A 174 11.80 -17.57 -17.37
C MET A 174 13.22 -17.02 -17.29
N TRP A 175 14.16 -17.61 -18.05
CA TRP A 175 15.34 -16.94 -18.61
C TRP A 175 16.14 -17.88 -19.55
N THR A 176 15.50 -18.27 -20.65
CA THR A 176 16.18 -18.66 -21.90
C THR A 176 15.64 -17.75 -22.99
N GLY A 177 16.13 -16.51 -23.07
CA GLY A 177 15.87 -15.56 -24.18
C GLY A 177 14.44 -15.03 -24.38
N HIS A 178 13.41 -15.69 -23.85
CA HIS A 178 12.00 -15.35 -24.04
C HIS A 178 11.29 -15.12 -22.71
N VAL A 179 10.91 -13.87 -22.44
CA VAL A 179 9.93 -13.54 -21.40
C VAL A 179 8.58 -14.00 -21.94
N VAL A 180 8.11 -15.18 -21.55
CA VAL A 180 6.73 -15.60 -21.84
C VAL A 180 5.81 -14.80 -20.92
N LEU A 181 5.46 -13.58 -21.34
CA LEU A 181 4.39 -12.79 -20.74
C LEU A 181 3.08 -13.51 -21.03
N LYS A 182 2.55 -14.23 -20.05
CA LYS A 182 1.15 -14.67 -20.13
C LYS A 182 0.27 -13.50 -19.72
N LEU A 183 0.03 -12.58 -20.65
CA LEU A 183 -1.03 -11.57 -20.49
C LEU A 183 -2.36 -12.32 -20.55
N SER A 184 -2.98 -12.57 -19.40
CA SER A 184 -4.39 -12.94 -19.38
C SER A 184 -5.21 -11.66 -19.60
N SER A 185 -5.66 -11.43 -20.84
CA SER A 185 -6.68 -10.44 -21.15
C SER A 185 -8.02 -10.92 -20.56
N LEU A 186 -8.23 -10.65 -19.28
CA LEU A 186 -9.40 -11.12 -18.54
C LEU A 186 -10.54 -10.09 -18.63
N GLN A 187 -10.91 -9.65 -19.84
CA GLN A 187 -12.15 -8.92 -20.11
C GLN A 187 -12.62 -9.11 -21.57
N SER A 188 -13.50 -10.10 -21.79
CA SER A 188 -14.63 -10.07 -22.74
C SER A 188 -15.39 -11.39 -22.64
N ASN A 189 -16.29 -11.53 -21.67
CA ASN A 189 -17.48 -12.42 -21.71
C ASN A 189 -18.22 -12.37 -20.37
N LEU A 190 -18.81 -11.23 -20.07
CA LEU A 190 -20.02 -11.15 -19.25
C LEU A 190 -21.13 -10.68 -20.19
N GLY A 191 -21.77 -11.64 -20.87
CA GLY A 191 -22.80 -11.37 -21.86
C GLY A 191 -23.36 -12.64 -22.52
N GLY A 192 -24.18 -13.39 -21.78
CA GLY A 192 -25.25 -14.23 -22.34
C GLY A 192 -24.91 -15.67 -22.76
N GLY A 193 -25.69 -16.62 -22.23
CA GLY A 193 -25.94 -17.92 -22.88
C GLY A 193 -25.56 -19.16 -22.08
N VAL A 194 -26.55 -19.77 -21.44
CA VAL A 194 -26.50 -21.13 -20.86
C VAL A 194 -26.54 -22.18 -21.99
N ALA A 195 -25.64 -23.17 -21.99
CA ALA A 195 -25.92 -24.62 -22.16
C ALA A 195 -24.64 -25.47 -22.46
N PRO A 196 -24.63 -26.79 -22.21
CA PRO A 196 -23.45 -27.52 -21.69
C PRO A 196 -22.82 -28.60 -22.61
N SER A 197 -21.72 -29.18 -22.11
CA SER A 197 -21.18 -30.54 -22.38
C SER A 197 -20.39 -30.79 -23.68
N SER A 198 -19.10 -31.16 -23.54
CA SER A 198 -18.66 -32.55 -23.80
C SER A 198 -17.17 -32.77 -23.44
N LYS A 199 -16.91 -33.98 -22.92
CA LYS A 199 -15.61 -34.55 -22.55
C LYS A 199 -14.69 -34.69 -23.78
N ARG A 200 -13.36 -34.61 -23.57
CA ARG A 200 -12.43 -35.74 -23.84
C ARG A 200 -11.04 -35.48 -23.24
N LEU A 201 -10.60 -36.40 -22.39
CA LEU A 201 -9.19 -36.65 -22.09
C LEU A 201 -8.56 -37.42 -23.25
N SER A 202 -7.31 -37.08 -23.58
CA SER A 202 -6.32 -37.98 -24.17
C SER A 202 -4.99 -37.73 -23.48
#